data_AF-R5BM57-F1
#
_entry.id   AF-R5BM57-F1
#
_cell.length_a   1.000
_cell.length_b   1.000
_cell.length_c   1.000
_cell.angle_alpha   90.00
_cell.angle_beta   90.00
_cell.angle_gamma   90.00
#
_symmetry.space_group_name_H-M   'P 1'
#
loop_
_entity.id
_entity.type
_entity.pdbx_description
1 polymer ?
#
loop_
_entity_poly.entity_id
_entity_poly.type
_entity_poly.pdbx_seq_one_letter_code
_entity_poly.pdbx_strand_id
1 'polypeptide(L)' 'MKYVIVTTEWCLNHGIIVPAEARKSLDGTKVIFHEEMISPILRSGETIKSYLWDSEELHEILNSEEWTIKENLNYDI' A
#
# COMPACT_ATOMS: atom_id res chain seq x y z
N MET A 1 3.73 0.40 -14.75
CA MET A 1 4.01 -0.55 -13.64
C MET A 1 2.75 -0.68 -12.78
N LYS A 2 2.52 -1.83 -12.14
CA LYS A 2 1.33 -2.08 -11.31
C LYS A 2 1.70 -2.30 -9.84
N TYR A 3 0.83 -1.86 -8.95
CA TYR A 3 0.98 -1.95 -7.52
C TYR A 3 -0.21 -2.64 -6.89
N VAL A 4 0.02 -3.27 -5.74
CA VAL A 4 -1.03 -3.85 -4.90
C VAL A 4 -0.90 -3.30 -3.50
N ILE A 5 -2.02 -3.20 -2.78
CA ILE A 5 -2.07 -2.82 -1.39
C ILE A 5 -2.57 -4.01 -0.59
N VAL A 6 -1.80 -4.45 0.38
CA VAL A 6 -2.09 -5.58 1.27
C VAL A 6 -2.03 -5.14 2.73
N THR A 7 -2.69 -5.89 3.61
CA THR A 7 -2.51 -5.70 5.05
C THR A 7 -1.24 -6.37 5.53
N THR A 8 -0.66 -5.88 6.63
CA THR A 8 0.48 -6.54 7.29
C THR A 8 0.11 -7.91 7.83
N GLU A 9 -1.15 -8.12 8.23
CA GLU A 9 -1.68 -9.45 8.58
C GLU A 9 -1.70 -10.39 7.37
N TRP A 10 -2.14 -9.91 6.20
CA TRP A 10 -2.11 -10.69 4.96
C TRP A 10 -0.66 -11.09 4.61
N CYS A 11 0.29 -10.16 4.74
CA CYS A 11 1.71 -10.45 4.56
C CYS A 11 2.19 -11.58 5.48
N LEU A 12 1.89 -11.50 6.78
CA LEU A 12 2.27 -12.52 7.76
C LEU A 12 1.68 -13.88 7.40
N ASN A 13 0.39 -13.92 7.03
CA ASN A 13 -0.30 -15.15 6.63
C ASN A 13 0.27 -15.78 5.36
N HIS A 14 0.96 -15.00 4.52
CA HIS A 14 1.64 -15.44 3.30
C HIS A 14 3.15 -15.62 3.47
N GLY A 15 3.69 -15.47 4.68
CA GLY A 15 5.11 -15.63 4.97
C GLY A 15 5.99 -14.49 4.46
N ILE A 16 5.41 -13.32 4.20
CA ILE A 16 6.11 -12.12 3.75
C ILE A 16 6.57 -11.31 4.95
N ILE A 17 7.87 -11.05 5.01
CA ILE A 17 8.43 -10.07 5.94
C ILE A 17 8.42 -8.71 5.25
N VAL A 18 7.64 -7.77 5.80
CA VAL A 18 7.54 -6.41 5.27
C VAL A 18 8.84 -5.64 5.54
N PRO A 19 9.54 -5.14 4.50
CA PRO A 19 10.75 -4.33 4.69
C PRO A 19 10.52 -3.10 5.56
N ALA A 20 11.56 -2.62 6.24
CA ALA A 20 11.47 -1.41 7.04
C ALA A 20 11.19 -0.18 6.15
N GLU A 21 11.77 -0.18 4.96
CA GLU A 21 11.71 0.89 3.95
C GLU A 21 10.44 0.84 3.09
N ALA A 22 9.62 -0.22 3.21
CA ALA A 22 8.38 -0.32 2.47
C ALA A 22 7.43 0.82 2.87
N ARG A 23 6.84 1.48 1.87
CA ARG A 23 5.81 2.49 2.12
C ARG A 23 4.59 1.82 2.76
N LYS A 24 4.17 2.38 3.89
CA LYS A 24 3.04 1.90 4.71
C LYS A 24 2.00 3.00 4.85
N SER A 25 0.78 2.60 5.19
CA SER A 25 -0.20 3.53 5.79
C SER A 25 0.36 4.10 7.09
N LEU A 26 -0.15 5.25 7.53
CA LEU A 26 0.34 5.94 8.74
C LEU A 26 0.15 5.10 10.01
N ASP A 27 -0.88 4.27 10.06
CA ASP A 27 -1.14 3.32 11.14
C ASP A 27 -0.30 2.03 11.04
N GLY A 28 0.46 1.85 9.96
CA GLY A 28 1.28 0.68 9.69
C GLY A 28 0.51 -0.60 9.36
N THR A 29 -0.81 -0.54 9.16
CA THR A 29 -1.64 -1.74 8.91
C THR A 29 -1.64 -2.19 7.45
N LYS A 30 -1.28 -1.30 6.51
CA LYS A 30 -1.23 -1.59 5.08
C LYS A 30 0.13 -1.25 4.48
N VAL A 31 0.47 -1.98 3.41
CA VAL A 31 1.72 -1.84 2.66
C VAL A 31 1.41 -1.87 1.18
N ILE A 32 2.13 -1.06 0.41
CA ILE A 32 2.13 -1.08 -1.04
C ILE A 32 3.35 -1.86 -1.58
N PHE A 33 3.11 -2.76 -2.52
CA PHE A 33 4.15 -3.52 -3.24
C PHE A 33 3.95 -3.44 -4.75
N HIS A 34 5.03 -3.68 -5.50
CA HIS A 34 4.92 -3.98 -6.92
C HIS A 34 4.18 -5.31 -7.10
N GLU A 35 3.23 -5.37 -8.04
CA GLU A 35 2.40 -6.56 -8.30
C GLU A 35 3.27 -7.80 -8.61
N GLU A 36 4.43 -7.61 -9.26
CA GLU A 36 5.35 -8.69 -9.62
C GLU A 36 5.98 -9.39 -8.40
N MET A 37 6.07 -8.72 -7.26
CA MET A 37 6.55 -9.32 -6.00
C MET A 37 5.47 -10.19 -5.35
N ILE A 38 4.19 -9.87 -5.59
CA ILE A 38 3.05 -10.49 -4.91
C ILE A 38 2.39 -11.57 -5.76
N SER A 39 2.36 -11.42 -7.08
CA SER A 39 1.74 -12.40 -7.99
C SER A 39 2.23 -13.85 -7.78
N PRO A 40 3.54 -14.11 -7.54
CA PRO A 40 4.03 -15.48 -7.33
C PRO A 40 3.61 -16.14 -6.02
N ILE A 41 3.15 -15.36 -5.04
CA ILE A 41 2.80 -15.85 -3.70
C ILE A 41 1.28 -15.94 -3.47
N LEU A 42 0.49 -15.47 -4.43
CA LEU A 42 -0.97 -15.63 -4.40
C LEU A 42 -1.31 -17.12 -4.40
N ARG A 43 -2.18 -17.52 -3.49
CA ARG A 43 -2.66 -18.91 -3.43
C ARG A 43 -3.71 -19.14 -4.51
N SER A 44 -3.94 -20.40 -4.85
CA SER A 44 -4.91 -20.77 -5.88
C SER A 44 -6.30 -20.20 -5.55
N GLY A 45 -6.88 -19.44 -6.48
CA GLY A 45 -8.19 -18.80 -6.33
C GLY A 45 -8.18 -17.44 -5.61
N GLU A 46 -7.04 -17.01 -5.08
CA GLU A 46 -6.90 -15.68 -4.51
C GLU A 46 -6.71 -14.64 -5.61
N THR A 47 -7.37 -13.50 -5.47
CA THR A 47 -7.18 -12.35 -6.35
C THR A 47 -6.93 -11.13 -5.51
N ILE A 48 -6.07 -10.25 -6.00
CA ILE A 48 -5.77 -8.98 -5.37
C ILE A 48 -6.02 -7.86 -6.36
N LYS A 49 -6.54 -6.74 -5.85
CA LYS A 49 -6.72 -5.56 -6.68
C LYS A 49 -5.36 -4.93 -6.97
N SER A 50 -5.10 -4.75 -8.27
CA SER A 50 -3.91 -4.08 -8.77
C SER A 50 -4.26 -2.71 -9.32
N TYR A 51 -3.37 -1.76 -9.07
CA TYR A 51 -3.50 -0.36 -9.47
C TYR A 51 -2.38 0.00 -10.44
N LEU A 52 -2.68 0.77 -11.48
CA LEU A 52 -1.62 1.35 -12.32
C LEU A 52 -0.92 2.46 -11.54
N TRP A 53 0.39 2.60 -11.75
CA TRP A 53 1.20 3.60 -11.07
C TRP A 53 0.68 5.04 -11.23
N ASP A 54 0.12 5.34 -12.40
CA ASP A 54 -0.42 6.63 -12.82
C ASP A 54 -1.95 6.70 -12.73
N SER A 55 -2.59 5.70 -12.12
CA SER A 55 -4.04 5.75 -11.91
C SER A 55 -4.41 6.83 -10.90
N GLU A 56 -5.48 7.55 -11.22
CA GLU A 56 -6.12 8.50 -10.29
C GLU A 56 -6.49 7.79 -8.98
N GLU A 57 -7.04 6.58 -9.06
CA GLU A 57 -7.41 5.80 -7.88
C GLU A 57 -6.21 5.54 -6.93
N LEU A 58 -5.05 5.13 -7.45
CA LEU A 58 -3.87 4.93 -6.60
C LEU A 58 -3.41 6.25 -5.97
N HIS A 59 -3.41 7.33 -6.77
CA HIS A 59 -3.04 8.65 -6.27
C HIS A 59 -3.99 9.14 -5.17
N GLU A 60 -5.29 8.93 -5.30
CA GLU A 60 -6.28 9.28 -4.29
C GLU A 60 -6.04 8.52 -2.98
N ILE A 61 -5.80 7.20 -3.06
CA ILE A 61 -5.49 6.38 -1.88
C ILE A 61 -4.23 6.91 -1.19
N LEU A 62 -3.15 7.11 -1.94
CA LEU A 62 -1.86 7.49 -1.39
C LEU A 62 -1.83 8.94 -0.85
N ASN A 63 -2.73 9.81 -1.29
CA ASN A 63 -2.91 11.18 -0.78
C ASN A 63 -4.03 11.30 0.28
N SER A 64 -4.69 10.19 0.62
CA SER A 64 -5.67 10.17 1.69
C SER A 64 -5.03 10.35 3.06
N GLU A 65 -5.85 10.69 4.05
CA GLU A 65 -5.42 10.84 5.46
C GLU A 65 -4.87 9.54 6.06
N GLU A 66 -5.20 8.39 5.47
CA GLU A 66 -4.66 7.10 5.89
C GLU A 66 -3.17 6.95 5.51
N TRP A 67 -2.73 7.61 4.43
CA TRP A 67 -1.39 7.40 3.84
C TRP A 67 -0.48 8.62 3.89
N THR A 68 -1.05 9.82 4.04
CA THR A 68 -0.31 11.08 4.00
C THR A 68 -0.77 12.00 5.11
N ILE A 69 0.18 12.51 5.90
CA ILE A 69 -0.05 13.61 6.83
C ILE A 69 -0.23 14.87 5.98
N LYS A 70 -1.45 15.39 5.94
CA LYS A 70 -1.70 16.71 5.37
C LYS A 70 -1.25 17.73 6.40
N GLU A 71 -0.11 18.37 6.18
CA GLU A 71 0.29 19.51 6.99
C GLU A 71 -0.76 20.61 6.82
N ASN A 72 -1.59 20.83 7.84
CA ASN A 72 -2.32 22.08 7.98
C ASN A 72 -1.27 23.13 8.37
N LEU A 73 -0.73 23.83 7.37
CA LEU A 73 0.06 25.04 7.57
C LEU A 73 -0.87 26.14 8.12
N ASN A 74 -1.20 26.07 9.41
CA ASN A 74 -1.64 27.24 10.16
C ASN A 74 -0.41 28.13 10.34
N TYR A 75 -0.19 29.04 9.39
CA TYR A 75 0.56 30.24 9.69
C TYR A 75 -0.31 31.08 10.62
N ASP A 76 -0.13 30.91 11.93
CA ASP A 76 -0.57 31.91 12.90
C ASP A 76 0.26 33.17 12.64
N ILE A 77 -0.35 34.15 11.96
CA ILE A 77 0.16 35.52 11.78
C ILE A 77 -0.48 36.41 12.85
#